data_AF-A0A8J3C293-F1
#
_entry.id   AF-A0A8J3C293-F1
#
_cell.length_a   1.000
_cell.length_b   1.000
_cell.length_c   1.000
_cell.angle_alpha   90.00
_cell.angle_beta   90.00
_cell.angle_gamma   90.00
#
_symmetry.space_group_name_H-M   'P 1'
#
loop_
_entity.id
_entity.type
_entity.pdbx_description
1 polymer ?
#
loop_
_entity_poly.entity_id
_entity_poly.type
_entity_poly.pdbx_seq_one_letter_code
_entity_poly.pdbx_strand_id
1 'polypeptide(L)'
;MRPDRRVETQQTRTLRAATRSLRLHLDTLPIDVSVDVSGDRFLAGLAFMFARQRYDCAESMIGAGFGGTVLGSMARSLLVDGLRWLWIGEQPHRRRALLGDLLEERNRICIALEKADASCPILTRWLMPLPAVADLTGQSMSWVDAPPMPSEEQLLDDLFAPTTPGQPAAPTATDLPAQLRIARQLLDMIGVRGAAMILAHAGHGNHLGMLSSLTDDGVAGHDLRADHEALFMQVAAAGVVTTLLGAVAATPESWPPDVEQEPYLQRAVELAAEVAAAAVLIHGLTTTRAVRAQSSRSQSRARPRQPVLLRPQALLAADDLLPDVNSAAEVASAAEAYYRVARTMAISPWEHGPPILHSLLTYGGGHSGLQTVISTYDQPGSVVISVFAARMLLEEAARLIWRYSDPTIVEDRAKQYFDEYRARQRKTINTLVSAGVPKAAAESIFSRPSNVILTPEGIASGRTPLPPISLMLRQMGAPFPEPGWLEVAYSMLSQVTHSTALGHLHTVRFNNGIWQGNALSAEMQALALDVACLGSAHLISLSAAVLADLSEESQSYRQALLQSSARVHNAARLVHGLD
;
A
#
# COMPACT_ATOMS: atom_id res chain seq x y z
N MET A 1 1.28 -26.90 -7.91
CA MET A 1 0.91 -26.66 -9.32
C MET A 1 0.06 -25.40 -9.31
N ARG A 2 0.44 -24.34 -10.05
CA ARG A 2 -0.33 -23.09 -10.05
C ARG A 2 -1.76 -23.33 -10.54
N PRO A 3 -2.77 -22.56 -10.06
CA PRO A 3 -4.16 -22.71 -10.53
C PRO A 3 -4.31 -22.58 -12.05
N ASP A 4 -3.41 -21.81 -12.68
CA ASP A 4 -3.35 -21.59 -14.13
C ASP A 4 -2.51 -22.63 -14.90
N ARG A 5 -2.05 -23.70 -14.24
CA ARG A 5 -1.21 -24.77 -14.79
C ARG A 5 0.15 -24.32 -15.36
N ARG A 6 0.56 -23.07 -15.15
CA ARG A 6 1.88 -22.60 -15.62
C ARG A 6 3.00 -23.21 -14.79
N VAL A 7 4.12 -23.50 -15.46
CA VAL A 7 5.32 -24.05 -14.82
C VAL A 7 6.24 -22.90 -14.44
N GLU A 8 6.46 -22.74 -13.14
CA GLU A 8 7.40 -21.76 -12.61
C GLU A 8 8.83 -22.05 -13.10
N THR A 9 9.53 -21.00 -13.53
CA THR A 9 10.94 -21.06 -13.89
C THR A 9 11.80 -21.38 -12.68
N GLN A 10 13.01 -21.88 -12.91
CA GLN A 10 13.95 -22.14 -11.82
C GLN A 10 14.32 -20.84 -11.07
N GLN A 11 14.45 -19.71 -11.77
CA GLN A 11 14.77 -18.43 -11.13
C GLN A 11 13.64 -17.97 -10.20
N THR A 12 12.38 -18.06 -10.63
CA THR A 12 11.21 -17.73 -9.78
C THR A 12 11.15 -18.63 -8.55
N ARG A 13 11.45 -19.93 -8.66
CA ARG A 13 11.53 -20.83 -7.50
C ARG A 13 12.62 -20.42 -6.52
N THR A 14 13.81 -20.06 -7.02
CA THR A 14 14.91 -19.58 -6.18
C THR A 14 14.54 -18.30 -5.43
N LEU A 15 13.91 -17.33 -6.12
CA LEU A 15 13.41 -16.11 -5.49
C LEU A 15 12.44 -16.44 -4.35
N ARG A 16 11.41 -17.24 -4.62
CA ARG A 16 10.39 -17.61 -3.62
C ARG A 16 10.99 -18.34 -2.42
N ALA A 17 11.96 -19.22 -2.65
CA ALA A 17 12.68 -19.91 -1.58
C ALA A 17 13.48 -18.93 -0.71
N ALA A 18 14.16 -17.95 -1.31
CA ALA A 18 14.88 -16.91 -0.58
C ALA A 18 13.93 -16.02 0.24
N THR A 19 12.82 -15.57 -0.38
CA THR A 19 11.77 -14.78 0.28
C THR A 19 11.18 -15.51 1.48
N ARG A 20 10.83 -16.79 1.30
CA ARG A 20 10.32 -17.62 2.38
C ARG A 20 11.35 -17.85 3.48
N SER A 21 12.63 -17.99 3.13
CA SER A 21 13.71 -18.14 4.12
C SER A 21 13.86 -16.89 4.99
N LEU A 22 13.81 -15.70 4.38
CA LEU A 22 13.77 -14.44 5.13
C LEU A 22 12.53 -14.37 6.02
N ARG A 23 11.34 -14.68 5.49
CA ARG A 23 10.08 -14.66 6.25
C ARG A 23 10.16 -15.55 7.49
N LEU A 24 10.55 -16.81 7.31
CA LEU A 24 10.65 -17.78 8.40
C LEU A 24 11.66 -17.34 9.47
N HIS A 25 12.78 -16.72 9.08
CA HIS A 25 13.73 -16.14 10.03
C HIS A 25 13.07 -15.02 10.84
N LEU A 26 12.39 -14.06 10.18
CA LEU A 26 11.70 -12.95 10.83
C LEU A 26 10.60 -13.41 11.81
N ASP A 27 9.93 -14.51 11.50
CA ASP A 27 8.88 -15.12 12.34
C ASP A 27 9.44 -15.71 13.64
N THR A 28 10.74 -16.01 13.71
CA THR A 28 11.35 -16.55 14.94
C THR A 28 11.60 -15.51 16.02
N LEU A 29 11.57 -14.20 15.71
CA LEU A 29 11.70 -13.17 16.74
C LEU A 29 10.40 -13.06 17.56
N PRO A 30 10.46 -13.25 18.89
CA PRO A 30 9.32 -12.93 19.75
C PRO A 30 8.94 -11.46 19.63
N ILE A 31 7.65 -11.16 19.71
CA ILE A 31 7.16 -9.78 19.74
C ILE A 31 6.44 -9.57 21.06
N ASP A 32 7.11 -8.83 21.95
CA ASP A 32 6.56 -8.40 23.23
C ASP A 32 6.33 -6.89 23.19
N VAL A 33 5.06 -6.49 23.32
CA VAL A 33 4.68 -5.07 23.37
C VAL A 33 4.41 -4.68 24.82
N SER A 34 5.20 -3.76 25.35
CA SER A 34 4.95 -3.17 26.66
C SER A 34 4.03 -1.96 26.54
N VAL A 35 2.96 -1.93 27.34
CA VAL A 35 2.03 -0.79 27.44
C VAL A 35 2.48 0.27 28.44
N ASP A 36 3.38 -0.12 29.37
CA ASP A 36 3.89 0.73 30.45
C ASP A 36 5.16 1.50 30.02
N VAL A 37 5.12 2.10 28.83
CA VAL A 37 6.21 2.88 28.23
C VAL A 37 5.69 4.21 27.69
N SER A 38 6.59 5.11 27.28
CA SER A 38 6.21 6.34 26.60
C SER A 38 5.62 6.06 25.22
N GLY A 39 4.73 6.93 24.72
CA GLY A 39 4.01 6.69 23.46
C GLY A 39 4.92 6.51 22.24
N ASP A 40 6.04 7.22 22.18
CA ASP A 40 7.03 7.07 21.12
C ASP A 40 7.71 5.68 21.16
N ARG A 41 7.93 5.12 22.36
CA ARG A 41 8.44 3.75 22.54
C ARG A 41 7.38 2.71 22.22
N PHE A 42 6.13 2.93 22.63
CA PHE A 42 5.03 2.04 22.29
C PHE A 42 4.86 1.93 20.76
N LEU A 43 4.82 3.07 20.05
CA LEU A 43 4.73 3.11 18.60
C LEU A 43 5.95 2.46 17.92
N ALA A 44 7.15 2.58 18.50
CA ALA A 44 8.34 1.88 18.03
C ALA A 44 8.23 0.36 18.19
N GLY A 45 7.68 -0.12 19.31
CA GLY A 45 7.42 -1.54 19.52
C GLY A 45 6.46 -2.15 18.50
N LEU A 46 5.50 -1.37 17.99
CA LEU A 46 4.57 -1.83 16.95
C LEU A 46 5.19 -1.92 15.55
N ALA A 47 6.30 -1.22 15.30
CA ALA A 47 6.81 -1.02 13.95
C ALA A 47 7.30 -2.31 13.29
N PHE A 48 8.19 -3.05 13.96
CA PHE A 48 8.69 -4.30 13.40
C PHE A 48 7.59 -5.36 13.33
N MET A 49 6.67 -5.39 14.29
CA MET A 49 5.48 -6.26 14.21
C MET A 49 4.70 -6.03 12.92
N PHE A 50 4.40 -4.76 12.62
CA PHE A 50 3.63 -4.40 11.45
C PHE A 50 4.39 -4.60 10.14
N ALA A 51 5.70 -4.33 10.11
CA ALA A 51 6.54 -4.63 8.95
C ALA A 51 6.68 -6.13 8.70
N ARG A 52 6.90 -6.93 9.75
CA ARG A 52 6.92 -8.39 9.66
C ARG A 52 5.61 -8.92 9.12
N GLN A 53 4.47 -8.47 9.66
CA GLN A 53 3.14 -8.86 9.19
C GLN A 53 2.95 -8.56 7.70
N ARG A 54 3.29 -7.35 7.25
CA ARG A 54 3.17 -6.97 5.83
C ARG A 54 4.10 -7.79 4.93
N TYR A 55 5.28 -8.15 5.40
CA TYR A 55 6.19 -9.02 4.64
C TYR A 55 5.66 -10.46 4.53
N ASP A 56 5.11 -11.02 5.61
CA ASP A 56 4.42 -12.31 5.61
C ASP A 56 3.19 -12.31 4.69
N CYS A 57 2.39 -11.24 4.75
CA CYS A 57 1.28 -11.02 3.83
C CYS A 57 1.75 -10.97 2.37
N ALA A 58 2.84 -10.24 2.09
CA ALA A 58 3.41 -10.13 0.76
C ALA A 58 3.88 -11.51 0.24
N GLU A 59 4.59 -12.28 1.06
CA GLU A 59 5.02 -13.65 0.73
C GLU A 59 3.84 -14.58 0.47
N SER A 60 2.82 -14.54 1.33
CA SER A 60 1.63 -15.39 1.24
C SER A 60 0.79 -15.13 -0.02
N MET A 61 0.85 -13.91 -0.58
CA MET A 61 0.18 -13.57 -1.83
C MET A 61 0.93 -14.07 -3.08
N ILE A 62 2.20 -14.46 -2.95
CA ILE A 62 2.98 -14.95 -4.08
C ILE A 62 2.37 -16.27 -4.59
N GLY A 63 2.01 -16.30 -5.87
CA GLY A 63 1.45 -17.50 -6.48
C GLY A 63 0.04 -17.87 -6.00
N ALA A 64 -0.61 -17.01 -5.20
CA ALA A 64 -2.02 -17.15 -4.85
C ALA A 64 -2.94 -17.05 -6.08
N GLY A 65 -2.43 -16.50 -7.18
CA GLY A 65 -3.18 -16.27 -8.40
C GLY A 65 -4.22 -15.16 -8.25
N PHE A 66 -4.08 -14.29 -7.24
CA PHE A 66 -4.82 -13.05 -7.09
C PHE A 66 -3.99 -11.99 -6.34
N GLY A 67 -4.37 -10.73 -6.52
CA GLY A 67 -3.89 -9.62 -5.71
C GLY A 67 -2.48 -9.13 -6.05
N GLY A 68 -1.97 -9.43 -7.26
CA GLY A 68 -0.65 -8.98 -7.69
C GLY A 68 -0.44 -7.46 -7.55
N THR A 69 -1.47 -6.64 -7.82
CA THR A 69 -1.39 -5.18 -7.64
C THR A 69 -1.34 -4.75 -6.17
N VAL A 70 -2.03 -5.49 -5.30
CA VAL A 70 -2.03 -5.29 -3.84
C VAL A 70 -0.66 -5.60 -3.26
N LEU A 71 -0.01 -6.68 -3.75
CA LEU A 71 1.37 -7.02 -3.39
C LEU A 71 2.34 -5.85 -3.68
N GLY A 72 2.21 -5.20 -4.84
CA GLY A 72 3.01 -4.02 -5.18
C GLY A 72 2.78 -2.84 -4.21
N SER A 73 1.53 -2.62 -3.78
CA SER A 73 1.20 -1.58 -2.81
C SER A 73 1.84 -1.85 -1.43
N MET A 74 1.77 -3.10 -0.96
CA MET A 74 2.39 -3.52 0.29
C MET A 74 3.92 -3.44 0.23
N ALA A 75 4.54 -3.89 -0.86
CA ALA A 75 5.99 -3.80 -1.05
C ALA A 75 6.48 -2.35 -1.01
N ARG A 76 5.77 -1.42 -1.65
CA ARG A 76 6.07 0.01 -1.55
C ARG A 76 5.89 0.53 -0.13
N SER A 77 4.80 0.17 0.54
CA SER A 77 4.55 0.55 1.93
C SER A 77 5.70 0.12 2.86
N LEU A 78 6.22 -1.10 2.67
CA LEU A 78 7.35 -1.63 3.42
C LEU A 78 8.63 -0.84 3.16
N LEU A 79 8.88 -0.44 1.91
CA LEU A 79 10.04 0.40 1.59
C LEU A 79 9.99 1.73 2.32
N VAL A 80 8.86 2.45 2.20
CA VAL A 80 8.71 3.78 2.79
C VAL A 80 8.84 3.72 4.31
N ASP A 81 8.25 2.69 4.93
CA ASP A 81 8.40 2.43 6.35
C ASP A 81 9.85 2.12 6.72
N GLY A 82 10.54 1.28 5.95
CA GLY A 82 11.97 1.02 6.12
C GLY A 82 12.82 2.28 6.06
N LEU A 83 12.52 3.22 5.15
CA LEU A 83 13.23 4.51 5.07
C LEU A 83 12.98 5.40 6.30
N ARG A 84 11.75 5.42 6.82
CA ARG A 84 11.43 6.13 8.08
C ARG A 84 12.26 5.56 9.22
N TRP A 85 12.31 4.25 9.34
CA TRP A 85 13.04 3.59 10.41
C TRP A 85 14.55 3.67 10.26
N LEU A 86 15.09 3.70 9.05
CA LEU A 86 16.49 4.04 8.84
C LEU A 86 16.81 5.45 9.34
N TRP A 87 15.96 6.43 8.98
CA TRP A 87 16.12 7.81 9.40
C TRP A 87 16.05 7.98 10.92
N ILE A 88 15.17 7.23 11.60
CA ILE A 88 15.12 7.18 13.07
C ILE A 88 16.34 6.44 13.64
N GLY A 89 16.69 5.28 13.09
CA GLY A 89 17.78 4.44 13.58
C GLY A 89 19.16 5.09 13.49
N GLU A 90 19.39 5.92 12.46
CA GLU A 90 20.61 6.74 12.36
C GLU A 90 20.75 7.74 13.52
N GLN A 91 19.64 8.21 14.10
CA GLN A 91 19.62 9.16 15.20
C GLN A 91 18.43 8.88 16.13
N PRO A 92 18.57 7.95 17.11
CA PRO A 92 17.44 7.43 17.90
C PRO A 92 16.56 8.46 18.61
N HIS A 93 17.10 9.65 18.94
CA HIS A 93 16.31 10.74 19.53
C HIS A 93 15.19 11.27 18.61
N ARG A 94 15.29 11.01 17.30
CA ARG A 94 14.25 11.32 16.30
C ARG A 94 12.98 10.50 16.48
N ARG A 95 13.00 9.43 17.28
CA ARG A 95 11.82 8.60 17.60
C ARG A 95 10.63 9.43 18.12
N ARG A 96 10.88 10.55 18.81
CA ARG A 96 9.82 11.50 19.23
C ARG A 96 8.97 12.01 18.07
N ALA A 97 9.47 11.97 16.84
CA ALA A 97 8.73 12.40 15.66
C ALA A 97 7.49 11.55 15.36
N LEU A 98 7.42 10.32 15.91
CA LEU A 98 6.24 9.46 15.82
C LEU A 98 5.01 10.10 16.48
N LEU A 99 5.21 10.81 17.59
CA LEU A 99 4.11 11.54 18.27
C LEU A 99 3.67 12.75 17.46
N GLY A 100 4.62 13.47 16.86
CA GLY A 100 4.34 14.61 15.98
C GLY A 100 3.57 14.19 14.73
N ASP A 101 3.97 13.08 14.10
CA ASP A 101 3.27 12.53 12.93
C ASP A 101 1.85 12.04 13.30
N LEU A 102 1.69 11.32 14.42
CA LEU A 102 0.37 10.90 14.92
C LEU A 102 -0.57 12.11 15.14
N LEU A 103 -0.07 13.20 15.71
CA LEU A 103 -0.85 14.42 15.90
C LEU A 103 -1.24 15.06 14.56
N GLU A 104 -0.30 15.14 13.62
CA GLU A 104 -0.56 15.66 12.28
C GLU A 104 -1.55 14.78 11.50
N GLU A 105 -1.51 13.46 11.67
CA GLU A 105 -2.44 12.51 11.07
C GLU A 105 -3.87 12.73 11.59
N ARG A 106 -4.03 12.83 12.92
CA ARG A 106 -5.34 13.13 13.53
C ARG A 106 -5.89 14.47 13.04
N ASN A 107 -5.05 15.50 13.03
CA ASN A 107 -5.44 16.82 12.55
C ASN A 107 -5.82 16.80 11.06
N ARG A 108 -5.11 16.02 10.23
CA ARG A 108 -5.44 15.83 8.80
C ARG A 108 -6.81 15.17 8.61
N ILE A 109 -7.18 14.21 9.45
CA ILE A 109 -8.52 13.59 9.42
C ILE A 109 -9.60 14.61 9.77
N CYS A 110 -9.42 15.40 10.85
CA CYS A 110 -10.36 16.46 11.20
C CYS A 110 -10.55 17.47 10.06
N ILE A 111 -9.45 17.90 9.43
CA ILE A 111 -9.48 18.82 8.28
C ILE A 111 -10.15 18.16 7.06
N ALA A 112 -9.95 16.86 6.85
CA ALA A 112 -10.59 16.14 5.74
C ALA A 112 -12.10 16.09 5.93
N LEU A 113 -12.59 15.80 7.14
CA LEU A 113 -14.02 15.86 7.48
C LEU A 113 -14.61 17.25 7.21
N GLU A 114 -13.96 18.31 7.70
CA GLU A 114 -14.38 19.71 7.47
C GLU A 114 -14.42 20.07 5.98
N LYS A 115 -13.39 19.71 5.21
CA LYS A 115 -13.31 20.04 3.77
C LYS A 115 -14.26 19.22 2.91
N ALA A 116 -14.58 18.01 3.37
CA ALA A 116 -15.48 17.10 2.69
C ALA A 116 -16.95 17.37 3.03
N ASP A 117 -17.24 18.18 4.06
CA ASP A 117 -18.58 18.35 4.63
C ASP A 117 -19.18 16.99 5.03
N ALA A 118 -18.34 16.17 5.68
CA ALA A 118 -18.69 14.83 6.14
C ALA A 118 -18.67 14.77 7.67
N SER A 119 -19.56 13.96 8.24
CA SER A 119 -19.69 13.80 9.68
C SER A 119 -19.08 12.47 10.13
N CYS A 120 -18.67 12.39 11.39
CA CYS A 120 -18.21 11.14 11.99
C CYS A 120 -18.51 11.14 13.49
N PRO A 121 -19.69 10.65 13.92
CA PRO A 121 -20.10 10.66 15.32
C PRO A 121 -19.14 9.91 16.26
N ILE A 122 -18.44 8.89 15.75
CA ILE A 122 -17.45 8.10 16.48
C ILE A 122 -16.00 8.52 16.19
N LEU A 123 -15.76 9.80 15.88
CA LEU A 123 -14.42 10.31 15.55
C LEU A 123 -13.34 9.89 16.56
N THR A 124 -13.66 9.83 17.86
CA THR A 124 -12.71 9.40 18.90
C THR A 124 -12.15 8.00 18.66
N ARG A 125 -12.96 7.06 18.14
CA ARG A 125 -12.52 5.69 17.76
C ARG A 125 -11.56 5.69 16.59
N TRP A 126 -11.77 6.59 15.63
CA TRP A 126 -10.90 6.74 14.46
C TRP A 126 -9.59 7.42 14.79
N LEU A 127 -9.56 8.28 15.80
CA LEU A 127 -8.34 8.99 16.21
C LEU A 127 -7.56 8.20 17.27
N MET A 128 -8.23 7.34 18.05
CA MET A 128 -7.63 6.46 19.04
C MET A 128 -8.47 5.18 19.20
N PRO A 129 -8.18 4.12 18.41
CA PRO A 129 -8.93 2.86 18.46
C PRO A 129 -8.58 1.99 19.69
N LEU A 130 -7.60 2.41 20.49
CA LEU A 130 -7.12 1.69 21.68
C LEU A 130 -7.58 2.40 22.96
N PRO A 131 -7.65 1.69 24.10
CA PRO A 131 -7.81 2.34 25.41
C PRO A 131 -6.66 3.32 25.70
N ALA A 132 -6.81 4.13 26.75
CA ALA A 132 -5.76 5.06 27.18
C ALA A 132 -4.51 4.29 27.60
N VAL A 133 -3.52 4.22 26.70
CA VAL A 133 -2.24 3.54 26.91
C VAL A 133 -1.09 4.44 26.47
N ALA A 134 0.05 4.30 27.14
CA ALA A 134 1.32 4.93 26.76
C ALA A 134 1.24 6.43 26.42
N ASP A 135 0.31 7.18 27.02
CA ASP A 135 0.09 8.61 26.74
C ASP A 135 -0.19 8.90 25.24
N LEU A 136 -0.87 7.97 24.56
CA LEU A 136 -1.23 8.11 23.14
C LEU A 136 -2.40 9.06 22.87
N THR A 137 -3.07 9.56 23.91
CA THR A 137 -4.23 10.47 23.79
C THR A 137 -3.83 11.88 23.34
N GLY A 138 -2.57 12.27 23.54
CA GLY A 138 -2.07 13.61 23.21
C GLY A 138 -2.27 14.66 24.29
N GLN A 139 -2.75 14.27 25.47
CA GLN A 139 -3.04 15.23 26.57
C GLN A 139 -1.78 15.76 27.25
N SER A 140 -0.66 15.03 27.20
CA SER A 140 0.56 15.48 27.86
C SER A 140 1.33 16.52 27.04
N MET A 141 2.17 17.28 27.74
CA MET A 141 3.06 18.27 27.12
C MET A 141 4.15 17.65 26.23
N SER A 142 4.38 16.33 26.26
CA SER A 142 5.46 15.70 25.47
C SER A 142 5.22 15.79 23.96
N TRP A 143 3.97 16.05 23.57
CA TRP A 143 3.49 16.17 22.19
C TRP A 143 3.72 17.55 21.58
N VAL A 144 3.71 18.61 22.38
CA VAL A 144 3.68 20.00 21.91
C VAL A 144 4.91 20.38 21.08
N ASP A 145 6.07 19.78 21.40
CA ASP A 145 7.34 20.03 20.71
C ASP A 145 7.83 18.84 19.88
N ALA A 146 6.98 17.83 19.65
CA ALA A 146 7.37 16.68 18.85
C ALA A 146 7.52 17.09 17.37
N PRO A 147 8.71 16.92 16.74
CA PRO A 147 8.90 17.30 15.35
C PRO A 147 8.08 16.38 14.43
N PRO A 148 7.66 16.83 13.25
CA PRO A 148 6.98 15.94 12.33
C PRO A 148 7.96 15.03 11.59
N MET A 149 7.48 13.89 11.09
CA MET A 149 8.25 13.01 10.23
C MET A 149 8.47 13.64 8.83
N PRO A 150 9.61 13.37 8.17
CA PRO A 150 9.82 13.71 6.77
C PRO A 150 8.74 13.07 5.88
N SER A 151 8.39 13.74 4.78
CA SER A 151 7.46 13.16 3.79
C SER A 151 8.08 11.96 3.07
N GLU A 152 7.23 11.09 2.50
CA GLU A 152 7.68 9.98 1.64
C GLU A 152 8.60 10.48 0.51
N GLU A 153 8.25 11.59 -0.13
CA GLU A 153 9.08 12.20 -1.18
C GLU A 153 10.45 12.64 -0.67
N GLN A 154 10.52 13.23 0.53
CA GLN A 154 11.79 13.63 1.15
C GLN A 154 12.67 12.41 1.46
N LEU A 155 12.09 11.35 2.03
CA LEU A 155 12.82 10.12 2.33
C LEU A 155 13.34 9.43 1.06
N LEU A 156 12.53 9.42 0.00
CA LEU A 156 12.96 8.90 -1.30
C LEU A 156 14.02 9.79 -1.94
N ASP A 157 13.88 11.11 -1.89
CA ASP A 157 14.88 12.06 -2.40
C ASP A 157 16.20 11.93 -1.65
N ASP A 158 16.17 11.78 -0.33
CA ASP A 158 17.35 11.56 0.52
C ASP A 158 18.03 10.22 0.21
N LEU A 159 17.24 9.15 0.00
CA LEU A 159 17.75 7.86 -0.49
C LEU A 159 18.40 8.00 -1.89
N PHE A 160 17.80 8.81 -2.76
CA PHE A 160 18.23 8.97 -4.14
C PHE A 160 19.32 10.03 -4.34
N ALA A 161 19.64 10.81 -3.31
CA ALA A 161 20.72 11.78 -3.33
C ALA A 161 22.07 11.07 -3.55
N PRO A 162 23.01 11.66 -4.32
CA PRO A 162 24.33 11.08 -4.50
C PRO A 162 25.04 10.93 -3.16
N THR A 163 25.48 9.73 -2.81
CA THR A 163 26.31 9.48 -1.64
C THR A 163 27.66 10.18 -1.82
N THR A 164 28.07 11.01 -0.86
CA THR A 164 29.37 11.69 -0.89
C THR A 164 30.49 10.63 -0.90
N PRO A 165 31.40 10.62 -1.88
CA PRO A 165 32.50 9.67 -1.90
C PRO A 165 33.46 10.00 -0.76
N GLY A 166 33.57 9.13 0.25
CA GLY A 166 34.46 9.42 1.38
C GLY A 166 34.45 8.49 2.59
N GLN A 167 33.77 7.33 2.57
CA GLN A 167 33.98 6.33 3.63
C GLN A 167 34.55 5.04 3.05
N PRO A 168 35.75 4.61 3.50
CA PRO A 168 36.43 3.44 2.95
C PRO A 168 35.66 2.15 3.24
N ALA A 169 35.76 1.21 2.31
CA ALA A 169 35.19 -0.13 2.37
C ALA A 169 36.12 -1.10 3.11
N ALA A 170 35.63 -1.66 4.23
CA ALA A 170 35.72 -3.07 4.64
C ALA A 170 34.93 -3.25 5.97
N PRO A 171 33.99 -4.21 6.07
CA PRO A 171 33.18 -4.42 7.26
C PRO A 171 33.88 -5.32 8.29
N THR A 172 33.85 -4.92 9.56
CA THR A 172 33.66 -5.88 10.65
C THR A 172 32.18 -5.81 11.02
N ALA A 173 31.42 -6.82 10.60
CA ALA A 173 29.97 -6.89 10.64
C ALA A 173 29.41 -7.23 12.04
N THR A 174 29.97 -6.63 13.09
CA THR A 174 29.78 -7.10 14.47
C THR A 174 29.15 -6.06 15.39
N ASP A 175 28.54 -5.00 14.85
CA ASP A 175 27.85 -3.98 15.66
C ASP A 175 26.68 -3.34 14.87
N LEU A 176 25.64 -2.92 15.59
CA LEU A 176 24.39 -2.36 15.04
C LEU A 176 24.60 -1.16 14.08
N PRO A 177 25.52 -0.21 14.33
CA PRO A 177 25.85 0.83 13.35
C PRO A 177 26.48 0.28 12.06
N ALA A 178 27.21 -0.84 12.11
CA ALA A 178 27.70 -1.52 10.92
C ALA A 178 26.54 -2.17 10.14
N GLN A 179 25.60 -2.79 10.84
CA GLN A 179 24.40 -3.38 10.22
C GLN A 179 23.49 -2.32 9.59
N LEU A 180 23.27 -1.17 10.25
CA LEU A 180 22.55 -0.03 9.65
C LEU A 180 23.23 0.48 8.38
N ARG A 181 24.56 0.51 8.33
CA ARG A 181 25.31 0.84 7.10
C ARG A 181 25.11 -0.21 6.01
N ILE A 182 25.07 -1.49 6.35
CA ILE A 182 24.80 -2.56 5.37
C ILE A 182 23.34 -2.49 4.88
N ALA A 183 22.37 -2.20 5.76
CA ALA A 183 20.98 -1.99 5.36
C ALA A 183 20.82 -0.81 4.40
N ARG A 184 21.54 0.28 4.67
CA ARG A 184 21.63 1.40 3.73
C ARG A 184 22.21 0.95 2.38
N GLN A 185 23.24 0.10 2.37
CA GLN A 185 23.74 -0.49 1.13
C GLN A 185 22.70 -1.37 0.43
N LEU A 186 21.85 -2.10 1.16
CA LEU A 186 20.74 -2.86 0.57
C LEU A 186 19.75 -1.94 -0.15
N LEU A 187 19.44 -0.79 0.43
CA LEU A 187 18.56 0.22 -0.18
C LEU A 187 19.23 1.02 -1.31
N ASP A 188 20.54 1.24 -1.19
CA ASP A 188 21.38 1.92 -2.19
C ASP A 188 21.74 1.00 -3.36
N MET A 189 21.40 -0.30 -3.32
CA MET A 189 21.51 -1.18 -4.48
C MET A 189 20.74 -0.55 -5.63
N ILE A 190 21.43 -0.27 -6.75
CA ILE A 190 20.82 0.55 -7.80
C ILE A 190 19.62 -0.15 -8.45
N GLY A 191 19.54 -1.49 -8.36
CA GLY A 191 18.34 -2.27 -8.68
C GLY A 191 17.14 -1.96 -7.78
N VAL A 192 17.35 -1.78 -6.47
CA VAL A 192 16.31 -1.38 -5.50
C VAL A 192 15.84 0.03 -5.76
N ARG A 193 16.76 0.96 -6.09
CA ARG A 193 16.40 2.30 -6.54
C ARG A 193 15.51 2.28 -7.78
N GLY A 194 15.87 1.48 -8.79
CA GLY A 194 15.05 1.32 -9.97
C GLY A 194 13.69 0.67 -9.68
N ALA A 195 13.68 -0.37 -8.85
CA ALA A 195 12.48 -1.06 -8.39
C ALA A 195 11.52 -0.12 -7.65
N ALA A 196 12.01 0.68 -6.70
CA ALA A 196 11.25 1.68 -5.96
C ALA A 196 10.55 2.67 -6.90
N MET A 197 11.25 3.14 -7.93
CA MET A 197 10.69 4.05 -8.94
C MET A 197 9.58 3.43 -9.78
N ILE A 198 9.64 2.13 -10.05
CA ILE A 198 8.61 1.39 -10.79
C ILE A 198 7.39 1.12 -9.88
N LEU A 199 7.65 0.77 -8.61
CA LEU A 199 6.63 0.54 -7.58
C LEU A 199 5.78 1.76 -7.25
N ALA A 200 6.35 2.96 -7.41
CA ALA A 200 5.61 4.22 -7.28
C ALA A 200 4.36 4.29 -8.19
N HIS A 201 4.27 3.41 -9.20
CA HIS A 201 3.11 3.31 -10.08
C HIS A 201 2.42 1.96 -9.99
N ALA A 202 3.18 0.87 -9.85
CA ALA A 202 2.64 -0.50 -9.81
C ALA A 202 1.81 -0.81 -8.55
N GLY A 203 2.04 -0.08 -7.45
CA GLY A 203 1.31 -0.24 -6.18
C GLY A 203 0.05 0.63 -6.01
N HIS A 204 -0.48 1.22 -7.09
CA HIS A 204 -1.71 2.00 -7.09
C HIS A 204 -2.79 1.32 -7.93
N GLY A 205 -4.07 1.52 -7.58
CA GLY A 205 -5.21 1.01 -8.34
C GLY A 205 -5.38 1.80 -9.64
N ASN A 206 -4.48 1.62 -10.60
CA ASN A 206 -4.47 2.35 -11.88
C ASN A 206 -4.06 1.44 -13.04
N HIS A 207 -4.18 1.94 -14.27
CA HIS A 207 -3.86 1.17 -15.48
C HIS A 207 -2.43 0.59 -15.51
N LEU A 208 -1.39 1.36 -15.13
CA LEU A 208 -0.02 0.82 -15.06
C LEU A 208 0.10 -0.28 -14.01
N GLY A 209 -0.56 -0.12 -12.87
CA GLY A 209 -0.66 -1.16 -11.85
C GLY A 209 -1.33 -2.42 -12.39
N MET A 210 -2.48 -2.30 -13.03
CA MET A 210 -3.20 -3.45 -13.59
C MET A 210 -2.44 -4.16 -14.72
N LEU A 211 -1.59 -3.44 -15.48
CA LEU A 211 -0.71 -4.06 -16.48
C LEU A 211 0.30 -5.03 -15.87
N SER A 212 0.65 -4.90 -14.58
CA SER A 212 1.51 -5.89 -13.89
C SER A 212 0.83 -7.26 -13.74
N SER A 213 -0.50 -7.30 -13.86
CA SER A 213 -1.30 -8.53 -13.80
C SER A 213 -1.56 -9.17 -15.18
N LEU A 214 -0.96 -8.62 -16.23
CA LEU A 214 -0.85 -9.33 -17.51
C LEU A 214 0.17 -10.42 -17.38
N THR A 215 -0.18 -11.62 -17.82
CA THR A 215 0.72 -12.77 -17.80
C THR A 215 1.64 -12.76 -19.03
N ASP A 216 2.72 -13.55 -19.05
CA ASP A 216 3.74 -13.50 -20.12
C ASP A 216 3.19 -13.82 -21.53
N ASP A 217 2.10 -14.57 -21.60
CA ASP A 217 1.33 -14.91 -22.81
C ASP A 217 0.19 -13.93 -23.11
N GLY A 218 0.09 -12.81 -22.38
CA GLY A 218 -0.85 -11.73 -22.66
C GLY A 218 -2.25 -11.94 -22.11
N VAL A 219 -2.48 -13.00 -21.33
CA VAL A 219 -3.76 -13.20 -20.66
C VAL A 219 -3.86 -12.19 -19.51
N ALA A 220 -4.91 -11.37 -19.53
CA ALA A 220 -5.28 -10.56 -18.40
C ALA A 220 -5.73 -11.47 -17.26
N GLY A 221 -5.10 -11.33 -16.10
CA GLY A 221 -5.36 -12.21 -14.98
C GLY A 221 -5.30 -11.50 -13.66
N HIS A 222 -5.48 -12.29 -12.62
CA HIS A 222 -5.36 -11.89 -11.23
C HIS A 222 -3.90 -12.10 -10.72
N ASP A 223 -3.04 -12.70 -11.54
CA ASP A 223 -1.70 -13.11 -11.16
C ASP A 223 -0.61 -12.15 -11.64
N LEU A 224 0.53 -12.14 -10.95
CA LEU A 224 1.64 -11.24 -11.18
C LEU A 224 2.69 -11.86 -12.12
N ARG A 225 3.29 -11.06 -13.00
CA ARG A 225 4.47 -11.50 -13.75
C ARG A 225 5.66 -11.75 -12.85
N ALA A 226 6.53 -12.69 -13.26
CA ALA A 226 7.73 -13.01 -12.51
C ALA A 226 8.67 -11.81 -12.31
N ASP A 227 8.77 -10.92 -13.31
CA ASP A 227 9.60 -9.72 -13.23
C ASP A 227 9.09 -8.70 -12.18
N HIS A 228 7.78 -8.52 -12.10
CA HIS A 228 7.14 -7.69 -11.09
C HIS A 228 7.17 -8.34 -9.71
N GLU A 229 6.95 -9.66 -9.61
CA GLU A 229 7.09 -10.41 -8.35
C GLU A 229 8.49 -10.23 -7.75
N ALA A 230 9.52 -10.42 -8.58
CA ALA A 230 10.91 -10.20 -8.20
C ALA A 230 11.16 -8.78 -7.70
N LEU A 231 10.66 -7.79 -8.44
CA LEU A 231 10.80 -6.38 -8.10
C LEU A 231 10.12 -6.04 -6.76
N PHE A 232 8.90 -6.56 -6.54
CA PHE A 232 8.14 -6.29 -5.33
C PHE A 232 8.79 -6.94 -4.11
N MET A 233 9.22 -8.20 -4.23
CA MET A 233 9.84 -8.92 -3.10
C MET A 233 11.24 -8.43 -2.76
N GLN A 234 12.02 -7.97 -3.74
CA GLN A 234 13.30 -7.29 -3.47
C GLN A 234 13.09 -6.08 -2.57
N VAL A 235 12.12 -5.24 -2.90
CA VAL A 235 11.84 -3.99 -2.19
C VAL A 235 11.20 -4.26 -0.83
N ALA A 236 10.28 -5.23 -0.75
CA ALA A 236 9.68 -5.66 0.51
C ALA A 236 10.73 -6.22 1.49
N ALA A 237 11.69 -7.01 1.01
CA ALA A 237 12.76 -7.59 1.81
C ALA A 237 13.71 -6.51 2.36
N ALA A 238 14.10 -5.55 1.53
CA ALA A 238 14.90 -4.40 1.98
C ALA A 238 14.13 -3.55 3.00
N GLY A 239 12.84 -3.30 2.75
CA GLY A 239 11.97 -2.54 3.65
C GLY A 239 11.86 -3.16 5.04
N VAL A 240 11.49 -4.45 5.13
CA VAL A 240 11.28 -5.12 6.43
C VAL A 240 12.56 -5.22 7.26
N VAL A 241 13.71 -5.53 6.64
CA VAL A 241 14.99 -5.60 7.35
C VAL A 241 15.45 -4.22 7.80
N THR A 242 15.21 -3.19 7.00
CA THR A 242 15.52 -1.81 7.41
C THR A 242 14.63 -1.35 8.56
N THR A 243 13.33 -1.70 8.55
CA THR A 243 12.43 -1.44 9.68
C THR A 243 12.92 -2.15 10.94
N LEU A 244 13.31 -3.44 10.85
CA LEU A 244 13.88 -4.19 11.97
C LEU A 244 15.08 -3.47 12.59
N LEU A 245 16.10 -3.16 11.77
CA LEU A 245 17.34 -2.55 12.24
C LEU A 245 17.11 -1.15 12.82
N GLY A 246 16.27 -0.36 12.16
CA GLY A 246 15.91 0.98 12.62
C GLY A 246 15.13 0.96 13.95
N ALA A 247 14.18 0.05 14.09
CA ALA A 247 13.42 -0.12 15.33
C ALA A 247 14.31 -0.58 16.49
N VAL A 248 15.21 -1.53 16.24
CA VAL A 248 16.18 -1.99 17.25
C VAL A 248 17.12 -0.87 17.68
N ALA A 249 17.61 -0.06 16.74
CA ALA A 249 18.45 1.10 17.08
C ALA A 249 17.68 2.17 17.87
N ALA A 250 16.39 2.31 17.60
CA ALA A 250 15.54 3.28 18.30
C ALA A 250 15.17 2.84 19.72
N THR A 251 14.98 1.54 19.96
CA THR A 251 14.57 0.97 21.25
C THR A 251 15.32 -0.34 21.55
N PRO A 252 16.64 -0.29 21.79
CA PRO A 252 17.43 -1.50 22.04
C PRO A 252 16.97 -2.24 23.30
N GLU A 253 16.40 -1.52 24.27
CA GLU A 253 15.82 -2.08 25.49
C GLU A 253 14.60 -2.98 25.27
N SER A 254 13.96 -2.89 24.10
CA SER A 254 12.79 -3.72 23.73
C SER A 254 13.18 -5.03 23.04
N TRP A 255 14.49 -5.30 22.91
CA TRP A 255 14.96 -6.54 22.30
C TRP A 255 14.66 -7.75 23.21
N PRO A 256 14.15 -8.88 22.66
CA PRO A 256 13.89 -10.08 23.44
C PRO A 256 15.19 -10.62 24.10
N PRO A 257 15.21 -10.85 25.42
CA PRO A 257 16.42 -11.26 26.13
C PRO A 257 16.92 -12.66 25.74
N ASP A 258 16.01 -13.52 25.27
CA ASP A 258 16.31 -14.92 24.91
C ASP A 258 16.85 -15.08 23.47
N VAL A 259 16.98 -13.99 22.71
CA VAL A 259 17.47 -14.01 21.33
C VAL A 259 18.79 -13.23 21.25
N GLU A 260 19.85 -13.88 20.78
CA GLU A 260 21.12 -13.19 20.52
C GLU A 260 20.94 -12.16 19.40
N GLN A 261 21.05 -10.87 19.74
CA GLN A 261 20.72 -9.76 18.84
C GLN A 261 21.61 -9.74 17.58
N GLU A 262 22.92 -9.67 17.77
CA GLU A 262 23.86 -9.46 16.65
C GLU A 262 23.77 -10.59 15.61
N PRO A 263 23.83 -11.90 15.97
CA PRO A 263 23.72 -12.99 15.00
C PRO A 263 22.36 -13.00 14.28
N TYR A 264 21.28 -12.67 14.99
CA TYR A 264 19.94 -12.63 14.41
C TYR A 264 19.83 -11.56 13.33
N LEU A 265 20.29 -10.33 13.64
CA LEU A 265 20.23 -9.20 12.73
C LEU A 265 21.16 -9.41 11.52
N GLN A 266 22.35 -9.96 11.73
CA GLN A 266 23.26 -10.32 10.65
C GLN A 266 22.60 -11.31 9.69
N ARG A 267 21.97 -12.37 10.22
CA ARG A 267 21.30 -13.37 9.37
C ARG A 267 20.13 -12.78 8.58
N ALA A 268 19.38 -11.85 9.17
CA ALA A 268 18.29 -11.15 8.47
C ALA A 268 18.81 -10.35 7.26
N VAL A 269 19.95 -9.65 7.43
CA VAL A 269 20.61 -8.90 6.35
C VAL A 269 21.12 -9.81 5.24
N GLU A 270 21.75 -10.94 5.58
CA GLU A 270 22.20 -11.95 4.62
C GLU A 270 21.03 -12.50 3.79
N LEU A 271 19.93 -12.88 4.45
CA LEU A 271 18.73 -13.39 3.79
C LEU A 271 18.08 -12.35 2.86
N ALA A 272 18.03 -11.07 3.25
CA ALA A 272 17.56 -10.01 2.36
C ALA A 272 18.47 -9.81 1.15
N ALA A 273 19.79 -9.94 1.31
CA ALA A 273 20.73 -9.91 0.21
C ALA A 273 20.52 -11.10 -0.76
N GLU A 274 20.23 -12.29 -0.24
CA GLU A 274 19.87 -13.47 -1.05
C GLU A 274 18.59 -13.22 -1.89
N VAL A 275 17.55 -12.61 -1.30
CA VAL A 275 16.33 -12.21 -2.03
C VAL A 275 16.66 -11.24 -3.16
N ALA A 276 17.45 -10.20 -2.87
CA ALA A 276 17.82 -9.21 -3.87
C ALA A 276 18.66 -9.80 -5.01
N ALA A 277 19.61 -10.68 -4.70
CA ALA A 277 20.41 -11.37 -5.70
C ALA A 277 19.52 -12.24 -6.61
N ALA A 278 18.56 -12.98 -6.04
CA ALA A 278 17.62 -13.79 -6.81
C ALA A 278 16.68 -12.94 -7.67
N ALA A 279 16.20 -11.81 -7.15
CA ALA A 279 15.31 -10.90 -7.88
C ALA A 279 15.99 -10.28 -9.09
N VAL A 280 17.23 -9.79 -8.93
CA VAL A 280 17.99 -9.13 -10.00
C VAL A 280 18.20 -10.03 -11.21
N LEU A 281 18.33 -11.35 -11.01
CA LEU A 281 18.44 -12.33 -12.09
C LEU A 281 17.16 -12.45 -12.94
N ILE A 282 16.01 -12.03 -12.41
CA ILE A 282 14.71 -12.08 -13.09
C ILE A 282 14.42 -10.75 -13.77
N HIS A 283 14.37 -9.65 -13.01
CA HIS A 283 13.96 -8.34 -13.55
C HIS A 283 15.09 -7.59 -14.27
N GLY A 284 16.35 -8.00 -14.09
CA GLY A 284 17.49 -7.50 -14.86
C GLY A 284 17.83 -6.01 -14.65
N LEU A 285 17.26 -5.35 -13.63
CA LEU A 285 17.54 -3.95 -13.30
C LEU A 285 18.89 -3.85 -12.60
N THR A 286 19.96 -3.99 -13.38
CA THR A 286 21.34 -3.74 -12.98
C THR A 286 21.85 -2.47 -13.65
N THR A 287 22.89 -1.85 -13.11
CA THR A 287 23.54 -0.70 -13.74
C THR A 287 24.88 -1.05 -14.33
N THR A 288 25.19 -0.49 -15.49
CA THR A 288 26.47 -0.68 -16.19
C THR A 288 27.49 0.44 -15.91
N ARG A 289 27.11 1.49 -15.17
CA ARG A 289 27.98 2.63 -14.84
C ARG A 289 27.87 3.02 -13.37
N ALA A 290 29.01 3.38 -12.77
CA ALA A 290 29.03 4.15 -11.53
C ALA A 290 28.24 5.44 -11.74
N VAL A 291 27.26 5.70 -10.88
CA VAL A 291 26.41 6.90 -10.93
C VAL A 291 27.33 8.12 -10.87
N ARG A 292 27.47 8.85 -11.98
CA ARG A 292 28.08 10.19 -11.92
C ARG A 292 27.15 11.02 -11.03
N ALA A 293 27.71 11.62 -9.98
CA ALA A 293 27.00 12.59 -9.16
C ALA A 293 26.41 13.66 -10.07
N GLN A 294 25.11 13.54 -10.37
CA GLN A 294 24.40 14.63 -11.00
C GLN A 294 24.34 15.73 -9.95
N SER A 295 25.02 16.84 -10.20
CA SER A 295 24.83 18.08 -9.47
C SER A 295 23.42 18.61 -9.81
N SER A 296 22.36 17.94 -9.34
CA SER A 296 21.05 18.56 -9.37
C SER A 296 21.09 19.66 -8.32
N ARG A 297 21.23 20.90 -8.80
CA ARG A 297 21.00 22.14 -8.03
C ARG A 297 19.52 22.30 -7.64
N SER A 298 18.83 21.20 -7.36
CA SER A 298 17.51 21.19 -6.77
C SER A 298 17.64 20.59 -5.38
N GLN A 299 18.37 21.29 -4.50
CA GLN A 299 17.87 21.37 -3.13
C GLN A 299 16.50 22.01 -3.26
N SER A 300 15.47 21.16 -3.42
CA SER A 300 14.12 21.53 -3.05
C SER A 300 14.26 21.94 -1.59
N ARG A 301 14.45 23.24 -1.35
CA ARG A 301 14.26 23.81 -0.03
C ARG A 301 12.84 23.39 0.31
N ALA A 302 12.72 22.35 1.13
CA ALA A 302 11.46 21.93 1.70
C ALA A 302 10.79 23.22 2.16
N ARG A 303 9.69 23.59 1.49
CA ARG A 303 8.94 24.77 1.90
C ARG A 303 8.67 24.54 3.38
N PRO A 304 9.02 25.48 4.28
CA PRO A 304 8.69 25.32 5.68
C PRO A 304 7.20 25.00 5.74
N ARG A 305 6.86 23.81 6.26
CA ARG A 305 5.48 23.37 6.41
C ARG A 305 4.76 24.52 7.12
N GLN A 306 3.76 25.10 6.47
CA GLN A 306 2.98 26.14 7.13
C GLN A 306 2.38 25.52 8.40
N PRO A 307 2.45 26.20 9.56
CA PRO A 307 1.84 25.71 10.77
C PRO A 307 0.33 25.58 10.50
N VAL A 308 -0.13 24.34 10.35
CA VAL A 308 -1.56 24.05 10.21
C VAL A 308 -2.15 24.19 11.60
N LEU A 309 -3.15 25.06 11.76
CA LEU A 309 -3.85 25.22 13.05
C LEU A 309 -4.39 23.86 13.51
N LEU A 310 -3.92 23.41 14.67
CA LEU A 310 -4.35 22.16 15.29
C LEU A 310 -5.83 22.26 15.68
N ARG A 311 -6.63 21.30 15.23
CA ARG A 311 -8.02 21.16 15.64
C ARG A 311 -8.10 20.59 17.05
N PRO A 312 -8.90 21.15 17.97
CA PRO A 312 -9.03 20.62 19.33
C PRO A 312 -9.40 19.14 19.37
N GLN A 313 -10.22 18.67 18.42
CA GLN A 313 -10.66 17.28 18.30
C GLN A 313 -9.50 16.30 18.01
N ALA A 314 -8.35 16.78 17.53
CA ALA A 314 -7.17 15.94 17.33
C ALA A 314 -6.48 15.54 18.66
N LEU A 315 -6.83 16.22 19.76
CA LEU A 315 -6.42 15.89 21.13
C LEU A 315 -7.61 15.23 21.83
N LEU A 316 -7.39 14.07 22.43
CA LEU A 316 -8.47 13.25 22.99
C LEU A 316 -8.37 13.23 24.51
N ALA A 317 -9.50 13.35 25.21
CA ALA A 317 -9.49 13.07 26.63
C ALA A 317 -9.52 11.56 26.89
N ALA A 318 -8.80 11.10 27.92
CA ALA A 318 -8.86 9.69 28.33
C ALA A 318 -10.31 9.25 28.64
N ASP A 319 -11.11 10.15 29.21
CA ASP A 319 -12.52 9.91 29.55
C ASP A 319 -13.45 9.88 28.31
N ASP A 320 -12.99 10.38 27.16
CA ASP A 320 -13.75 10.38 25.90
C ASP A 320 -13.52 9.10 25.08
N LEU A 321 -12.61 8.22 25.52
CA LEU A 321 -12.27 6.99 24.79
C LEU A 321 -13.37 5.94 24.95
N LEU A 322 -13.73 5.34 23.82
CA LEU A 322 -14.75 4.31 23.75
C LEU A 322 -14.14 2.89 23.89
N PRO A 323 -14.80 1.93 24.56
CA PRO A 323 -14.23 0.60 24.82
C PRO A 323 -14.20 -0.27 23.55
N ASP A 324 -13.17 -1.08 23.31
CA ASP A 324 -13.08 -1.98 22.13
C ASP A 324 -14.04 -3.20 22.22
N VAL A 325 -15.34 -2.95 22.04
CA VAL A 325 -16.43 -3.96 22.07
C VAL A 325 -17.16 -4.13 20.73
N ASN A 326 -16.78 -3.36 19.71
CA ASN A 326 -17.45 -3.35 18.41
C ASN A 326 -17.07 -4.59 17.58
N SER A 327 -17.96 -4.94 16.65
CA SER A 327 -17.79 -6.05 15.71
C SER A 327 -18.23 -5.66 14.31
N ALA A 328 -17.50 -6.13 13.30
CA ALA A 328 -17.85 -5.99 11.89
C ALA A 328 -18.58 -7.24 11.32
N ALA A 329 -19.05 -8.15 12.17
CA ALA A 329 -19.61 -9.44 11.75
C ALA A 329 -20.83 -9.32 10.81
N GLU A 330 -21.74 -8.37 11.06
CA GLU A 330 -22.89 -8.14 10.16
C GLU A 330 -22.44 -7.60 8.80
N VAL A 331 -21.43 -6.74 8.79
CA VAL A 331 -20.81 -6.20 7.57
C VAL A 331 -20.14 -7.31 6.77
N ALA A 332 -19.41 -8.21 7.45
CA ALA A 332 -18.78 -9.38 6.85
C ALA A 332 -19.81 -10.31 6.20
N SER A 333 -20.89 -10.64 6.91
CA SER A 333 -21.99 -11.46 6.37
C SER A 333 -22.61 -10.85 5.12
N ALA A 334 -22.84 -9.53 5.12
CA ALA A 334 -23.34 -8.80 3.96
C ALA A 334 -22.32 -8.82 2.80
N ALA A 335 -21.02 -8.64 3.08
CA ALA A 335 -19.95 -8.66 2.09
C ALA A 335 -19.79 -10.05 1.43
N GLU A 336 -19.92 -11.13 2.20
CA GLU A 336 -19.93 -12.49 1.64
C GLU A 336 -21.16 -12.74 0.75
N ALA A 337 -22.33 -12.21 1.12
CA ALA A 337 -23.51 -12.26 0.27
C ALA A 337 -23.30 -11.50 -1.04
N TYR A 338 -22.70 -10.31 -0.97
CA TYR A 338 -22.29 -9.54 -2.14
C TYR A 338 -21.30 -10.31 -3.02
N TYR A 339 -20.29 -10.94 -2.43
CA TYR A 339 -19.30 -11.72 -3.17
C TYR A 339 -19.91 -12.91 -3.92
N ARG A 340 -20.94 -13.57 -3.36
CA ARG A 340 -21.72 -14.58 -4.08
C ARG A 340 -22.41 -14.00 -5.32
N VAL A 341 -23.03 -12.82 -5.20
CA VAL A 341 -23.64 -12.11 -6.34
C VAL A 341 -22.59 -11.74 -7.38
N ALA A 342 -21.43 -11.22 -6.96
CA ALA A 342 -20.37 -10.86 -7.89
C ALA A 342 -19.92 -12.02 -8.77
N ARG A 343 -20.04 -13.27 -8.32
CA ARG A 343 -19.61 -14.45 -9.08
C ARG A 343 -20.69 -15.08 -9.97
N THR A 344 -21.88 -14.50 -10.08
CA THR A 344 -22.99 -15.12 -10.84
C THR A 344 -22.87 -14.99 -12.35
N MET A 345 -22.18 -13.96 -12.85
CA MET A 345 -22.00 -13.74 -14.28
C MET A 345 -20.57 -14.07 -14.68
N ALA A 346 -20.41 -15.06 -15.57
CA ALA A 346 -19.14 -15.36 -16.22
C ALA A 346 -19.11 -14.65 -17.58
N ILE A 347 -18.05 -13.89 -17.83
CA ILE A 347 -17.88 -13.16 -19.10
C ILE A 347 -16.82 -13.85 -19.93
N SER A 348 -17.17 -14.20 -21.17
CA SER A 348 -16.22 -14.60 -22.20
C SER A 348 -15.79 -13.36 -22.99
N PRO A 349 -14.60 -12.79 -22.77
CA PRO A 349 -14.21 -11.49 -23.35
C PRO A 349 -14.11 -11.50 -24.88
N TRP A 350 -14.06 -12.69 -25.49
CA TRP A 350 -13.85 -12.89 -26.92
C TRP A 350 -15.15 -13.16 -27.68
N GLU A 351 -16.27 -13.30 -26.98
CA GLU A 351 -17.57 -13.65 -27.58
C GLU A 351 -18.11 -12.57 -28.52
N HIS A 352 -17.76 -11.30 -28.26
CA HIS A 352 -18.20 -10.14 -29.03
C HIS A 352 -17.06 -9.45 -29.80
N GLY A 353 -16.03 -10.22 -30.17
CA GLY A 353 -14.86 -9.72 -30.89
C GLY A 353 -13.65 -9.45 -29.99
N PRO A 354 -12.60 -8.77 -30.48
CA PRO A 354 -11.40 -8.49 -29.70
C PRO A 354 -11.73 -7.57 -28.50
N PRO A 355 -11.47 -8.01 -27.25
CA PRO A 355 -11.82 -7.23 -26.07
C PRO A 355 -10.97 -5.96 -25.95
N ILE A 356 -11.58 -4.91 -25.41
CA ILE A 356 -10.84 -3.72 -24.96
C ILE A 356 -10.01 -4.09 -23.73
N LEU A 357 -8.69 -4.08 -23.88
CA LEU A 357 -7.75 -4.50 -22.83
C LEU A 357 -8.01 -3.82 -21.48
N HIS A 358 -8.27 -2.50 -21.48
CA HIS A 358 -8.53 -1.78 -20.24
C HIS A 358 -9.77 -2.29 -19.51
N SER A 359 -10.86 -2.58 -20.23
CA SER A 359 -12.09 -3.14 -19.65
C SER A 359 -11.85 -4.53 -19.09
N LEU A 360 -11.07 -5.36 -19.80
CA LEU A 360 -10.69 -6.70 -19.33
C LEU A 360 -9.84 -6.64 -18.04
N LEU A 361 -8.84 -5.76 -18.00
CA LEU A 361 -8.00 -5.52 -16.82
C LEU A 361 -8.81 -4.95 -15.65
N THR A 362 -9.77 -4.07 -15.92
CA THR A 362 -10.64 -3.47 -14.90
C THR A 362 -11.59 -4.52 -14.32
N TYR A 363 -12.19 -5.36 -15.17
CA TYR A 363 -13.05 -6.46 -14.75
C TYR A 363 -12.28 -7.49 -13.91
N GLY A 364 -11.14 -7.97 -14.42
CA GLY A 364 -10.27 -8.91 -13.71
C GLY A 364 -9.67 -8.31 -12.44
N GLY A 365 -9.26 -7.05 -12.46
CA GLY A 365 -8.74 -6.32 -11.31
C GLY A 365 -9.80 -6.13 -10.22
N GLY A 366 -11.05 -5.82 -10.59
CA GLY A 366 -12.18 -5.72 -9.67
C GLY A 366 -12.45 -7.05 -8.94
N HIS A 367 -12.51 -8.16 -9.68
CA HIS A 367 -12.64 -9.50 -9.11
C HIS A 367 -11.43 -9.91 -8.27
N SER A 368 -10.21 -9.64 -8.74
CA SER A 368 -8.98 -9.93 -7.99
C SER A 368 -8.95 -9.21 -6.66
N GLY A 369 -9.26 -7.91 -6.65
CA GLY A 369 -9.26 -7.09 -5.44
C GLY A 369 -10.33 -7.56 -4.47
N LEU A 370 -11.54 -7.85 -4.96
CA LEU A 370 -12.62 -8.36 -4.14
C LEU A 370 -12.29 -9.74 -3.55
N GLN A 371 -11.74 -10.65 -4.35
CA GLN A 371 -11.24 -11.95 -3.88
C GLN A 371 -10.21 -11.77 -2.77
N THR A 372 -9.28 -10.83 -2.96
CA THR A 372 -8.23 -10.53 -1.99
C THR A 372 -8.83 -10.12 -0.65
N VAL A 373 -9.82 -9.21 -0.65
CA VAL A 373 -10.53 -8.78 0.56
C VAL A 373 -11.23 -9.96 1.23
N ILE A 374 -12.08 -10.67 0.49
CA ILE A 374 -12.91 -11.76 1.05
C ILE A 374 -12.07 -12.93 1.55
N SER A 375 -10.88 -13.17 0.98
CA SER A 375 -10.00 -14.26 1.41
C SER A 375 -9.15 -13.92 2.63
N THR A 376 -9.11 -12.65 3.06
CA THR A 376 -8.14 -12.18 4.06
C THR A 376 -8.77 -11.42 5.23
N TYR A 377 -10.00 -10.92 5.09
CA TYR A 377 -10.60 -9.99 6.07
C TYR A 377 -10.74 -10.56 7.49
N ASP A 378 -10.87 -11.88 7.65
CA ASP A 378 -11.03 -12.58 8.93
C ASP A 378 -9.86 -13.51 9.27
N GLN A 379 -8.86 -13.59 8.38
CA GLN A 379 -7.76 -14.52 8.51
C GLN A 379 -6.67 -13.93 9.42
N PRO A 380 -6.34 -14.59 10.55
CA PRO A 380 -5.34 -14.10 11.50
C PRO A 380 -4.03 -13.72 10.81
N GLY A 381 -3.51 -12.53 11.12
CA GLY A 381 -2.25 -12.06 10.53
C GLY A 381 -2.36 -11.50 9.11
N SER A 382 -3.44 -11.73 8.36
CA SER A 382 -3.57 -11.28 6.96
C SER A 382 -4.62 -10.20 6.72
N VAL A 383 -5.39 -9.85 7.76
CA VAL A 383 -6.46 -8.84 7.70
C VAL A 383 -6.02 -7.50 7.12
N VAL A 384 -4.75 -7.11 7.27
CA VAL A 384 -4.20 -5.86 6.72
C VAL A 384 -4.24 -5.84 5.19
N ILE A 385 -4.15 -6.99 4.52
CA ILE A 385 -4.25 -7.11 3.06
C ILE A 385 -5.59 -6.56 2.57
N SER A 386 -6.67 -6.81 3.31
CA SER A 386 -8.01 -6.34 2.96
C SER A 386 -8.07 -4.81 2.84
N VAL A 387 -7.34 -4.07 3.67
CA VAL A 387 -7.29 -2.60 3.66
C VAL A 387 -6.58 -2.07 2.41
N PHE A 388 -5.46 -2.69 2.02
CA PHE A 388 -4.76 -2.34 0.78
C PHE A 388 -5.64 -2.59 -0.45
N ALA A 389 -6.27 -3.76 -0.52
CA ALA A 389 -7.16 -4.11 -1.62
C ALA A 389 -8.39 -3.19 -1.70
N ALA A 390 -9.03 -2.90 -0.57
CA ALA A 390 -10.18 -2.01 -0.47
C ALA A 390 -9.85 -0.59 -0.94
N ARG A 391 -8.72 -0.03 -0.49
CA ARG A 391 -8.24 1.29 -0.94
C ARG A 391 -8.05 1.33 -2.46
N MET A 392 -7.43 0.30 -3.04
CA MET A 392 -7.17 0.24 -4.48
C MET A 392 -8.44 0.11 -5.31
N LEU A 393 -9.39 -0.71 -4.86
CA LEU A 393 -10.71 -0.83 -5.49
C LEU A 393 -11.44 0.52 -5.50
N LEU A 394 -11.44 1.23 -4.38
CA LEU A 394 -12.05 2.56 -4.27
C LEU A 394 -11.36 3.57 -5.21
N GLU A 395 -10.03 3.57 -5.25
CA GLU A 395 -9.23 4.48 -6.08
C GLU A 395 -9.51 4.29 -7.59
N GLU A 396 -9.55 3.05 -8.07
CA GLU A 396 -9.81 2.78 -9.49
C GLU A 396 -11.29 2.95 -9.84
N ALA A 397 -12.21 2.67 -8.91
CA ALA A 397 -13.64 2.89 -9.12
C ALA A 397 -13.94 4.39 -9.31
N ALA A 398 -13.34 5.25 -8.49
CA ALA A 398 -13.48 6.70 -8.64
C ALA A 398 -12.96 7.20 -10.00
N ARG A 399 -11.82 6.66 -10.47
CA ARG A 399 -11.27 6.97 -11.81
C ARG A 399 -12.17 6.47 -12.93
N LEU A 400 -12.74 5.28 -12.78
CA LEU A 400 -13.67 4.72 -13.76
C LEU A 400 -14.93 5.57 -13.87
N ILE A 401 -15.55 5.91 -12.74
CA ILE A 401 -16.75 6.76 -12.71
C ILE A 401 -16.44 8.14 -13.29
N TRP A 402 -15.33 8.77 -12.90
CA TRP A 402 -14.94 10.06 -13.48
C TRP A 402 -14.80 9.99 -15.00
N ARG A 403 -14.25 8.92 -15.57
CA ARG A 403 -14.15 8.78 -17.03
C ARG A 403 -15.51 8.73 -17.73
N TYR A 404 -16.49 8.08 -17.12
CA TYR A 404 -17.80 7.82 -17.72
C TYR A 404 -18.94 8.72 -17.21
N SER A 405 -18.68 9.64 -16.28
CA SER A 405 -19.73 10.47 -15.66
C SER A 405 -20.30 11.55 -16.56
N ASP A 406 -19.62 11.90 -17.66
CA ASP A 406 -20.11 12.84 -18.66
C ASP A 406 -20.03 12.21 -20.05
N PRO A 407 -21.18 11.84 -20.66
CA PRO A 407 -21.21 11.15 -21.96
C PRO A 407 -20.67 12.01 -23.11
N THR A 408 -20.62 13.34 -22.96
CA THR A 408 -20.22 14.26 -24.03
C THR A 408 -18.70 14.37 -24.21
N ILE A 409 -17.93 13.96 -23.20
CA ILE A 409 -16.46 14.11 -23.17
C ILE A 409 -15.74 12.82 -22.75
N VAL A 410 -16.39 11.65 -22.90
CA VAL A 410 -15.81 10.35 -22.51
C VAL A 410 -14.50 10.09 -23.26
N GLU A 411 -14.46 10.38 -24.56
CA GLU A 411 -13.26 10.20 -25.39
C GLU A 411 -12.10 11.08 -24.90
N ASP A 412 -12.38 12.35 -24.58
CA ASP A 412 -11.39 13.29 -24.05
C ASP A 412 -10.87 12.84 -22.68
N ARG A 413 -11.75 12.41 -21.78
CA ARG A 413 -11.36 11.89 -20.45
C ARG A 413 -10.59 10.57 -20.55
N ALA A 414 -10.97 9.69 -21.47
CA ALA A 414 -10.23 8.46 -21.74
C ALA A 414 -8.82 8.77 -22.26
N LYS A 415 -8.72 9.69 -23.24
CA LYS A 415 -7.42 10.18 -23.75
C LYS A 415 -6.58 10.78 -22.62
N GLN A 416 -7.16 11.65 -21.79
CA GLN A 416 -6.49 12.26 -20.64
C GLN A 416 -5.96 11.22 -19.66
N TYR A 417 -6.78 10.22 -19.32
CA TYR A 417 -6.41 9.11 -18.45
C TYR A 417 -5.19 8.34 -19.00
N PHE A 418 -5.26 7.87 -20.25
CA PHE A 418 -4.17 7.07 -20.82
C PHE A 418 -2.90 7.88 -21.11
N ASP A 419 -3.03 9.17 -21.48
CA ASP A 419 -1.88 10.07 -21.67
C ASP A 419 -1.13 10.31 -20.35
N GLU A 420 -1.83 10.43 -19.22
CA GLU A 420 -1.19 10.56 -17.89
C GLU A 420 -0.31 9.34 -17.58
N TYR A 421 -0.82 8.11 -17.81
CA TYR A 421 -0.06 6.90 -17.54
C TYR A 421 1.10 6.67 -18.51
N ARG A 422 0.93 6.99 -19.79
CA ARG A 422 2.02 6.96 -20.77
C ARG A 422 3.10 7.99 -20.43
N ALA A 423 2.70 9.18 -19.99
CA ALA A 423 3.65 10.20 -19.52
C ALA A 423 4.42 9.76 -18.27
N ARG A 424 3.74 9.11 -17.30
CA ARG A 424 4.38 8.52 -16.11
C ARG A 424 5.36 7.43 -16.48
N GLN A 425 4.96 6.45 -17.30
CA GLN A 425 5.83 5.38 -17.79
C GLN A 425 7.08 5.95 -18.46
N ARG A 426 6.92 6.91 -19.39
CA ARG A 426 8.06 7.56 -20.07
C ARG A 426 8.97 8.29 -19.08
N LYS A 427 8.40 8.99 -18.10
CA LYS A 427 9.17 9.66 -17.03
C LYS A 427 9.98 8.64 -16.24
N THR A 428 9.37 7.54 -15.81
CA THR A 428 10.05 6.48 -15.06
C THR A 428 11.19 5.85 -15.85
N ILE A 429 10.96 5.46 -17.11
CA ILE A 429 12.01 4.93 -17.99
C ILE A 429 13.16 5.94 -18.12
N ASN A 430 12.86 7.21 -18.38
CA ASN A 430 13.89 8.24 -18.50
C ASN A 430 14.70 8.40 -17.21
N THR A 431 14.07 8.35 -16.04
CA THR A 431 14.78 8.45 -14.77
C THR A 431 15.62 7.21 -14.48
N LEU A 432 15.13 6.00 -14.77
CA LEU A 432 15.92 4.76 -14.67
C LEU A 432 17.17 4.80 -15.55
N VAL A 433 17.00 5.22 -16.81
CA VAL A 433 18.12 5.37 -17.76
C VAL A 433 19.10 6.43 -17.27
N SER A 434 18.60 7.55 -16.75
CA SER A 434 19.45 8.61 -16.16
C SER A 434 20.20 8.13 -14.92
N ALA A 435 19.63 7.17 -14.17
CA ALA A 435 20.25 6.51 -13.02
C ALA A 435 21.23 5.38 -13.42
N GLY A 436 21.44 5.13 -14.72
CA GLY A 436 22.43 4.16 -15.22
C GLY A 436 21.89 2.77 -15.52
N VAL A 437 20.57 2.56 -15.46
CA VAL A 437 19.94 1.31 -15.89
C VAL A 437 19.95 1.23 -17.43
N PRO A 438 20.35 0.11 -18.04
CA PRO A 438 20.24 -0.07 -19.49
C PRO A 438 18.82 0.20 -19.98
N LYS A 439 18.69 1.02 -21.03
CA LYS A 439 17.39 1.38 -21.61
C LYS A 439 16.53 0.16 -21.94
N ALA A 440 17.13 -0.89 -22.50
CA ALA A 440 16.43 -2.14 -22.81
C ALA A 440 15.83 -2.81 -21.55
N ALA A 441 16.55 -2.82 -20.43
CA ALA A 441 16.04 -3.37 -19.17
C ALA A 441 14.91 -2.50 -18.58
N ALA A 442 15.09 -1.18 -18.61
CA ALA A 442 14.08 -0.22 -18.15
C ALA A 442 12.80 -0.26 -19.01
N GLU A 443 12.91 -0.50 -20.31
CA GLU A 443 11.76 -0.69 -21.20
C GLU A 443 11.12 -2.08 -21.02
N SER A 444 11.92 -3.12 -20.78
CA SER A 444 11.46 -4.50 -20.62
C SER A 444 10.47 -4.67 -19.47
N ILE A 445 10.66 -4.00 -18.34
CA ILE A 445 9.73 -4.11 -17.20
C ILE A 445 8.32 -3.59 -17.53
N PHE A 446 8.21 -2.63 -18.45
CA PHE A 446 6.92 -2.13 -18.93
C PHE A 446 6.52 -2.76 -20.27
N SER A 447 7.35 -3.67 -20.80
CA SER A 447 7.02 -4.37 -22.02
C SER A 447 5.80 -5.24 -21.79
N ARG A 448 5.04 -5.42 -22.86
CA ARG A 448 3.83 -6.24 -22.88
C ARG A 448 4.09 -7.42 -23.79
N PRO A 449 3.40 -8.54 -23.57
CA PRO A 449 3.39 -9.66 -24.50
C PRO A 449 3.04 -9.19 -25.92
N SER A 450 3.68 -9.77 -26.94
CA SER A 450 3.57 -9.30 -28.34
C SER A 450 2.16 -9.38 -28.91
N ASN A 451 1.30 -10.21 -28.32
CA ASN A 451 -0.12 -10.33 -28.66
C ASN A 451 -1.02 -9.25 -28.02
N VAL A 452 -0.47 -8.36 -27.17
CA VAL A 452 -1.20 -7.27 -26.52
C VAL A 452 -0.94 -5.95 -27.25
N ILE A 453 -1.87 -5.57 -28.14
CA ILE A 453 -1.78 -4.34 -28.94
C ILE A 453 -2.49 -3.19 -28.20
N LEU A 454 -1.85 -2.01 -28.09
CA LEU A 454 -2.49 -0.79 -27.57
C LEU A 454 -2.61 0.23 -28.71
N THR A 455 -3.77 0.85 -28.81
CA THR A 455 -4.04 2.02 -29.67
C THR A 455 -4.73 3.09 -28.82
N PRO A 456 -4.33 4.38 -28.88
CA PRO A 456 -3.26 5.01 -29.68
C PRO A 456 -1.88 5.12 -28.98
N GLU A 457 -0.80 5.28 -29.76
CA GLU A 457 0.59 5.22 -29.28
C GLU A 457 1.19 6.57 -28.81
N GLY A 458 0.56 7.72 -29.09
CA GLY A 458 1.16 9.06 -28.89
C GLY A 458 0.63 9.85 -27.69
N ILE A 459 1.51 10.46 -26.89
CA ILE A 459 1.15 11.39 -25.80
C ILE A 459 0.82 12.76 -26.42
N ALA A 460 -0.35 13.35 -26.11
CA ALA A 460 -0.71 14.66 -26.63
C ALA A 460 0.20 15.80 -26.13
N SER A 461 0.50 16.75 -27.01
CA SER A 461 1.14 18.02 -26.64
C SER A 461 0.18 18.87 -25.80
N GLY A 462 0.63 19.41 -24.67
CA GLY A 462 -0.21 20.22 -23.79
C GLY A 462 -1.20 19.42 -22.93
N ARG A 463 -0.88 18.15 -22.61
CA ARG A 463 -1.74 17.26 -21.81
C ARG A 463 -2.25 17.92 -20.52
N THR A 464 -3.54 17.74 -20.23
CA THR A 464 -4.15 18.13 -18.96
C THR A 464 -3.89 17.04 -17.92
N PRO A 465 -3.32 17.34 -16.74
CA PRO A 465 -3.18 16.35 -15.66
C PRO A 465 -4.53 15.79 -15.23
N LEU A 466 -4.57 14.55 -14.74
CA LEU A 466 -5.78 14.02 -14.11
C LEU A 466 -6.18 14.90 -12.90
N PRO A 467 -7.49 15.09 -12.65
CA PRO A 467 -7.95 15.66 -11.41
C PRO A 467 -7.39 14.92 -10.18
N PRO A 468 -7.24 15.59 -9.02
CA PRO A 468 -6.90 14.92 -7.78
C PRO A 468 -7.92 13.82 -7.43
N ILE A 469 -7.44 12.74 -6.81
CA ILE A 469 -8.31 11.61 -6.45
C ILE A 469 -9.44 12.02 -5.50
N SER A 470 -9.22 12.98 -4.60
CA SER A 470 -10.25 13.53 -3.71
C SER A 470 -11.44 14.10 -4.47
N LEU A 471 -11.19 14.82 -5.58
CA LEU A 471 -12.25 15.35 -6.43
C LEU A 471 -13.05 14.21 -7.10
N MET A 472 -12.35 13.18 -7.59
CA MET A 472 -13.01 12.02 -8.21
C MET A 472 -13.83 11.22 -7.20
N LEU A 473 -13.34 11.07 -5.96
CA LEU A 473 -14.05 10.40 -4.87
C LEU A 473 -15.30 11.16 -4.47
N ARG A 474 -15.23 12.50 -4.39
CA ARG A 474 -16.40 13.34 -4.13
C ARG A 474 -17.46 13.22 -5.22
N GLN A 475 -17.04 13.13 -6.49
CA GLN A 475 -17.97 12.90 -7.60
C GLN A 475 -18.61 11.51 -7.53
N MET A 476 -17.84 10.48 -7.18
CA MET A 476 -18.36 9.14 -6.91
C MET A 476 -19.32 9.12 -5.71
N GLY A 477 -19.05 9.95 -4.71
CA GLY A 477 -19.84 10.10 -3.49
C GLY A 477 -21.16 10.87 -3.69
N ALA A 478 -21.28 11.69 -4.73
CA ALA A 478 -22.42 12.59 -4.95
C ALA A 478 -23.82 11.96 -4.84
N PRO A 479 -24.06 10.69 -5.23
CA PRO A 479 -25.36 10.04 -5.07
C PRO A 479 -25.70 9.63 -3.62
N PHE A 480 -24.73 9.62 -2.71
CA PHE A 480 -24.92 9.19 -1.32
C PHE A 480 -25.35 10.36 -0.42
N PRO A 481 -26.00 10.09 0.74
CA PRO A 481 -26.42 11.12 1.68
C PRO A 481 -25.26 11.99 2.22
N GLU A 482 -24.05 11.43 2.31
CA GLU A 482 -22.82 12.16 2.65
C GLU A 482 -21.82 12.13 1.48
N PRO A 483 -21.92 13.07 0.51
CA PRO A 483 -21.08 13.07 -0.69
C PRO A 483 -19.57 13.12 -0.44
N GLY A 484 -19.17 13.72 0.68
CA GLY A 484 -17.78 13.84 1.09
C GLY A 484 -17.17 12.58 1.68
N TRP A 485 -17.98 11.60 2.10
CA TRP A 485 -17.51 10.47 2.90
C TRP A 485 -16.42 9.66 2.22
N LEU A 486 -16.53 9.41 0.91
CA LEU A 486 -15.54 8.59 0.19
C LEU A 486 -14.15 9.24 0.14
N GLU A 487 -14.05 10.57 0.22
CA GLU A 487 -12.77 11.28 0.37
C GLU A 487 -12.14 10.99 1.74
N VAL A 488 -12.95 11.00 2.80
CA VAL A 488 -12.52 10.72 4.18
C VAL A 488 -12.17 9.24 4.34
N ALA A 489 -13.02 8.33 3.85
CA ALA A 489 -12.79 6.89 3.83
C ALA A 489 -11.44 6.54 3.18
N TYR A 490 -11.14 7.14 2.03
CA TYR A 490 -9.85 6.96 1.36
C TYR A 490 -8.67 7.43 2.23
N SER A 491 -8.82 8.54 2.96
CA SER A 491 -7.82 9.05 3.92
C SER A 491 -7.63 8.12 5.12
N MET A 492 -8.71 7.52 5.63
CA MET A 492 -8.69 6.57 6.74
C MET A 492 -7.99 5.26 6.34
N LEU A 493 -8.35 4.65 5.19
CA LEU A 493 -7.65 3.47 4.66
C LEU A 493 -6.16 3.77 4.38
N SER A 494 -5.87 5.01 3.99
CA SER A 494 -4.50 5.47 3.73
C SER A 494 -3.59 5.37 4.96
N GLN A 495 -4.14 5.41 6.19
CA GLN A 495 -3.35 5.31 7.42
C GLN A 495 -2.61 3.96 7.51
N VAL A 496 -3.33 2.84 7.35
CA VAL A 496 -2.74 1.50 7.36
C VAL A 496 -1.83 1.31 6.15
N THR A 497 -2.28 1.70 4.96
CA THR A 497 -1.50 1.45 3.74
C THR A 497 -0.21 2.25 3.66
N HIS A 498 -0.10 3.38 4.36
CA HIS A 498 1.14 4.16 4.47
C HIS A 498 1.90 3.92 5.79
N SER A 499 1.52 2.92 6.59
CA SER A 499 2.17 2.59 7.87
C SER A 499 2.33 3.83 8.76
N THR A 500 1.26 4.61 8.85
CA THR A 500 1.23 5.79 9.70
C THR A 500 1.12 5.36 11.16
N ALA A 501 1.45 6.26 12.10
CA ALA A 501 1.35 5.92 13.52
C ALA A 501 -0.10 5.53 13.87
N LEU A 502 -1.08 6.27 13.35
CA LEU A 502 -2.50 5.96 13.50
C LEU A 502 -2.87 4.64 12.81
N GLY A 503 -2.27 4.35 11.66
CA GLY A 503 -2.41 3.07 10.96
C GLY A 503 -1.99 1.88 11.83
N HIS A 504 -0.89 2.01 12.59
CA HIS A 504 -0.45 0.98 13.54
C HIS A 504 -1.46 0.77 14.69
N LEU A 505 -2.11 1.84 15.16
CA LEU A 505 -3.12 1.71 16.21
C LEU A 505 -4.35 0.96 15.71
N HIS A 506 -4.73 1.13 14.44
CA HIS A 506 -5.84 0.39 13.82
C HIS A 506 -5.53 -1.07 13.48
N THR A 507 -4.30 -1.55 13.73
CA THR A 507 -3.88 -2.94 13.49
C THR A 507 -3.59 -3.69 14.78
N VAL A 508 -4.06 -3.13 15.90
CA VAL A 508 -4.02 -3.69 17.24
C VAL A 508 -5.42 -3.62 17.84
N ARG A 509 -5.78 -4.64 18.63
CA ARG A 509 -7.03 -4.65 19.43
C ARG A 509 -6.76 -4.91 20.90
N PHE A 510 -7.66 -4.41 21.75
CA PHE A 510 -7.70 -4.71 23.18
C PHE A 510 -9.07 -5.30 23.52
N ASN A 511 -9.23 -6.60 23.30
CA ASN A 511 -10.49 -7.27 23.60
C ASN A 511 -10.49 -7.76 25.05
N ASN A 512 -11.35 -7.21 25.91
CA ASN A 512 -11.43 -7.55 27.33
C ASN A 512 -10.09 -7.43 28.07
N GLY A 513 -9.30 -6.39 27.74
CA GLY A 513 -7.97 -6.17 28.32
C GLY A 513 -6.87 -7.09 27.76
N ILE A 514 -7.21 -7.99 26.83
CA ILE A 514 -6.24 -8.83 26.13
C ILE A 514 -5.79 -8.13 24.86
N TRP A 515 -4.49 -7.93 24.76
CA TRP A 515 -3.86 -7.39 23.57
C TRP A 515 -3.85 -8.41 22.44
N GLN A 516 -4.25 -7.98 21.25
CA GLN A 516 -4.18 -8.76 20.01
C GLN A 516 -3.51 -7.91 18.93
N GLY A 517 -2.25 -8.22 18.63
CA GLY A 517 -1.56 -7.64 17.47
C GLY A 517 -2.11 -8.18 16.15
N ASN A 518 -1.83 -7.46 15.06
CA ASN A 518 -2.16 -7.88 13.70
C ASN A 518 -3.67 -8.10 13.46
N ALA A 519 -4.51 -7.40 14.22
CA ALA A 519 -5.97 -7.44 14.15
C ALA A 519 -6.51 -6.04 13.85
N LEU A 520 -7.39 -5.90 12.87
CA LEU A 520 -7.98 -4.60 12.54
C LEU A 520 -8.99 -4.16 13.60
N SER A 521 -9.05 -2.86 13.89
CA SER A 521 -10.21 -2.31 14.60
C SER A 521 -11.50 -2.58 13.81
N ALA A 522 -12.62 -2.69 14.51
CA ALA A 522 -13.90 -3.01 13.87
C ALA A 522 -14.29 -1.96 12.81
N GLU A 523 -13.99 -0.69 13.06
CA GLU A 523 -14.23 0.44 12.17
C GLU A 523 -13.41 0.31 10.89
N MET A 524 -12.11 -0.01 11.01
CA MET A 524 -11.21 -0.21 9.86
C MET A 524 -11.63 -1.43 9.03
N GLN A 525 -12.00 -2.53 9.68
CA GLN A 525 -12.46 -3.74 9.00
C GLN A 525 -13.80 -3.50 8.26
N ALA A 526 -14.76 -2.87 8.93
CA ALA A 526 -16.04 -2.51 8.32
C ALA A 526 -15.86 -1.54 7.14
N LEU A 527 -15.01 -0.52 7.29
CA LEU A 527 -14.68 0.40 6.21
C LEU A 527 -14.06 -0.31 5.01
N ALA A 528 -13.09 -1.20 5.24
CA ALA A 528 -12.45 -1.96 4.18
C ALA A 528 -13.45 -2.85 3.42
N LEU A 529 -14.35 -3.54 4.12
CA LEU A 529 -15.39 -4.36 3.51
C LEU A 529 -16.40 -3.52 2.70
N ASP A 530 -16.87 -2.41 3.26
CA ASP A 530 -17.81 -1.48 2.61
C ASP A 530 -17.25 -0.95 1.29
N VAL A 531 -16.11 -0.26 1.36
CA VAL A 531 -15.52 0.39 0.18
C VAL A 531 -15.01 -0.63 -0.84
N ALA A 532 -14.63 -1.84 -0.42
CA ALA A 532 -14.30 -2.93 -1.35
C ALA A 532 -15.54 -3.38 -2.14
N CYS A 533 -16.67 -3.61 -1.46
CA CYS A 533 -17.92 -4.00 -2.13
C CYS A 533 -18.44 -2.89 -3.04
N LEU A 534 -18.40 -1.64 -2.58
CA LEU A 534 -18.79 -0.47 -3.36
C LEU A 534 -17.87 -0.25 -4.57
N GLY A 535 -16.55 -0.25 -4.38
CA GLY A 535 -15.57 -0.08 -5.45
C GLY A 535 -15.65 -1.21 -6.49
N SER A 536 -15.66 -2.46 -6.04
CA SER A 536 -15.77 -3.62 -6.94
C SER A 536 -17.10 -3.66 -7.68
N ALA A 537 -18.23 -3.23 -7.07
CA ALA A 537 -19.52 -3.16 -7.77
C ALA A 537 -19.43 -2.27 -9.00
N HIS A 538 -18.79 -1.10 -8.89
CA HIS A 538 -18.59 -0.21 -10.04
C HIS A 538 -17.63 -0.79 -11.09
N LEU A 539 -16.47 -1.31 -10.66
CA LEU A 539 -15.45 -1.84 -11.57
C LEU A 539 -15.96 -3.04 -12.37
N ILE A 540 -16.55 -4.01 -11.66
CA ILE A 540 -17.06 -5.26 -12.23
C ILE A 540 -18.27 -4.97 -13.11
N SER A 541 -19.27 -4.21 -12.63
CA SER A 541 -20.50 -4.00 -13.39
C SER A 541 -20.34 -3.15 -14.65
N LEU A 542 -19.56 -2.06 -14.59
CA LEU A 542 -19.33 -1.21 -15.76
C LEU A 542 -18.51 -1.94 -16.82
N SER A 543 -17.49 -2.68 -16.39
CA SER A 543 -16.65 -3.44 -17.32
C SER A 543 -17.40 -4.64 -17.89
N ALA A 544 -18.28 -5.27 -17.10
CA ALA A 544 -19.17 -6.33 -17.57
C ALA A 544 -20.09 -5.86 -18.67
N ALA A 545 -20.73 -4.70 -18.49
CA ALA A 545 -21.61 -4.11 -19.48
C ALA A 545 -20.88 -3.84 -20.81
N VAL A 546 -19.63 -3.35 -20.75
CA VAL A 546 -18.82 -3.11 -21.96
C VAL A 546 -18.39 -4.43 -22.62
N LEU A 547 -17.99 -5.44 -21.85
CA LEU A 547 -17.50 -6.71 -22.39
C LEU A 547 -18.61 -7.61 -22.94
N ALA A 548 -19.84 -7.47 -22.42
CA ALA A 548 -21.01 -8.24 -22.84
C ALA A 548 -21.96 -7.43 -23.75
N ASP A 549 -21.40 -6.46 -24.49
CA ASP A 549 -22.09 -5.61 -25.49
C ASP A 549 -23.44 -5.05 -25.01
N LEU A 550 -23.49 -4.58 -23.76
CA LEU A 550 -24.67 -3.98 -23.11
C LEU A 550 -25.91 -4.88 -23.06
N SER A 551 -25.74 -6.20 -23.11
CA SER A 551 -26.82 -7.21 -22.99
C SER A 551 -27.73 -7.00 -21.76
N GLU A 552 -28.99 -7.42 -21.85
CA GLU A 552 -29.96 -7.35 -20.74
C GLU A 552 -29.47 -8.08 -19.48
N GLU A 553 -28.75 -9.19 -19.66
CA GLU A 553 -28.10 -9.94 -18.57
C GLU A 553 -27.07 -9.06 -17.84
N SER A 554 -26.19 -8.38 -18.57
CA SER A 554 -25.19 -7.49 -17.99
C SER A 554 -25.81 -6.31 -17.22
N GLN A 555 -26.95 -5.80 -17.69
CA GLN A 555 -27.70 -4.74 -17.01
C GLN A 555 -28.36 -5.23 -15.72
N SER A 556 -28.97 -6.41 -15.76
CA SER A 556 -29.57 -7.07 -14.59
C SER A 556 -28.50 -7.39 -13.54
N TYR A 557 -27.36 -7.91 -13.97
CA TYR A 557 -26.19 -8.18 -13.13
C TYR A 557 -25.66 -6.90 -12.47
N ARG A 558 -25.56 -5.79 -13.23
CA ARG A 558 -25.18 -4.48 -12.68
C ARG A 558 -26.13 -4.03 -11.58
N GLN A 559 -27.44 -4.13 -11.78
CA GLN A 559 -28.42 -3.74 -10.76
C GLN A 559 -28.29 -4.60 -9.49
N ALA A 560 -28.12 -5.92 -9.65
CA ALA A 560 -27.94 -6.83 -8.52
C ALA A 560 -26.68 -6.50 -7.70
N LEU A 561 -25.56 -6.20 -8.38
CA LEU A 561 -24.31 -5.78 -7.74
C LEU A 561 -24.49 -4.49 -6.92
N LEU A 562 -25.10 -3.46 -7.51
CA LEU A 562 -25.31 -2.17 -6.84
C LEU A 562 -26.27 -2.28 -5.64
N GLN A 563 -27.34 -3.06 -5.79
CA GLN A 563 -28.27 -3.32 -4.68
C GLN A 563 -27.59 -4.09 -3.54
N SER A 564 -26.78 -5.09 -3.87
CA SER A 564 -26.08 -5.87 -2.86
C SER A 564 -24.96 -5.07 -2.18
N SER A 565 -24.22 -4.22 -2.91
CA SER A 565 -23.22 -3.35 -2.28
C SER A 565 -23.86 -2.30 -1.37
N ALA A 566 -25.05 -1.77 -1.73
CA ALA A 566 -25.79 -0.85 -0.86
C ALA A 566 -26.20 -1.50 0.47
N ARG A 567 -26.48 -2.81 0.50
CA ARG A 567 -26.75 -3.54 1.75
C ARG A 567 -25.51 -3.63 2.64
N VAL A 568 -24.33 -3.86 2.04
CA VAL A 568 -23.06 -3.83 2.79
C VAL A 568 -22.84 -2.45 3.38
N HIS A 569 -23.01 -1.40 2.58
CA HIS A 569 -22.86 -0.03 3.04
C HIS A 569 -23.79 0.30 4.21
N ASN A 570 -25.08 -0.04 4.10
CA ASN A 570 -26.03 0.19 5.19
C ASN A 570 -25.66 -0.53 6.49
N ALA A 571 -25.14 -1.76 6.42
CA ALA A 571 -24.65 -2.46 7.60
C ALA A 571 -23.38 -1.80 8.17
N ALA A 572 -22.50 -1.30 7.30
CA ALA A 572 -21.23 -0.73 7.68
C ALA A 572 -21.35 0.66 8.33
N ARG A 573 -22.36 1.46 7.96
CA ARG A 573 -22.59 2.82 8.51
C ARG A 573 -22.66 2.85 10.04
N LEU A 574 -23.28 1.81 10.63
CA LEU A 574 -23.42 1.66 12.08
C LEU A 574 -22.11 1.31 12.80
N VAL A 575 -21.09 0.85 12.05
CA VAL A 575 -19.81 0.41 12.61
C VAL A 575 -18.72 1.43 12.32
N HIS A 576 -18.55 1.85 11.07
CA HIS A 576 -17.50 2.80 10.68
C HIS A 576 -17.87 4.26 10.91
N GLY A 577 -19.09 4.53 11.38
CA GLY A 577 -19.42 5.81 12.00
C GLY A 577 -20.02 6.84 11.07
N LEU A 578 -20.88 6.41 10.15
CA LEU A 578 -21.73 7.30 9.37
C LEU A 578 -23.12 7.50 9.99
N ASP A 579 -23.54 6.64 10.91
CA ASP A 579 -24.85 6.69 11.59
C ASP A 579 -24.72 6.57 13.12
#